data_AF-A0A1I3BZ17-F1
#
_entry.id   AF-A0A1I3BZ17-F1
#
_cell.length_a   1.000
_cell.length_b   1.000
_cell.length_c   1.000
_cell.angle_alpha   90.00
_cell.angle_beta   90.00
_cell.angle_gamma   90.00
#
_symmetry.space_group_name_H-M   'P 1'
#
loop_
_entity.id
_entity.type
_entity.pdbx_description
1 polymer ?
#
loop_
_entity_poly.entity_id
_entity_poly.type
_entity_poly.pdbx_seq_one_letter_code
_entity_poly.pdbx_strand_id
1 'polypeptide(L)' 'MTERRQEDRAPETGPPDGLVEVLARWERSGGHWTVLTTTEAWIEIGLFTCDGAEQMGQVSGARTSVLSSFLADRLSSTD' A
#
# COMPACT_ATOMS: atom_id res chain seq x y z
N MET A 1 8.68 10.45 -25.24
CA MET A 1 8.30 9.07 -24.92
C MET A 1 9.42 8.49 -24.07
N THR A 2 9.39 8.79 -22.78
CA THR A 2 10.18 8.15 -21.75
C THR A 2 9.33 8.29 -20.51
N GLU A 3 8.60 7.22 -20.22
CA GLU A 3 7.79 7.05 -19.03
C GLU A 3 8.60 7.48 -17.82
N ARG A 4 7.97 8.31 -16.98
CA ARG A 4 8.56 8.75 -15.71
C ARG A 4 8.85 7.49 -14.91
N ARG A 5 10.13 7.12 -14.89
CA ARG A 5 10.66 6.15 -13.96
C ARG A 5 10.21 6.60 -12.57
N GLN A 6 9.36 5.80 -11.95
CA GLN A 6 9.06 5.89 -10.53
C GLN A 6 10.33 5.45 -9.77
N GLU A 7 11.39 6.25 -9.90
CA GLU A 7 12.64 6.21 -9.14
C GLU A 7 12.56 7.37 -8.13
N ASP A 8 11.51 7.42 -7.32
CA ASP A 8 11.48 8.25 -6.12
C ASP A 8 11.25 7.32 -4.93
N ARG A 9 12.39 6.95 -4.35
CA ARG A 9 12.51 6.26 -3.06
C ARG A 9 11.50 6.88 -2.09
N ALA A 10 10.62 6.04 -1.55
CA ALA A 10 9.52 6.40 -0.67
C ALA A 10 9.82 7.63 0.19
N PRO A 11 8.94 8.66 0.21
CA PRO A 11 9.12 9.78 1.11
C PRO A 11 9.22 9.24 2.55
N GLU A 12 10.18 9.76 3.32
CA GLU A 12 10.43 9.43 4.72
C GLU A 12 9.23 9.75 5.65
N THR A 13 8.17 10.28 5.04
CA THR A 13 6.86 10.56 5.59
C THR A 13 5.87 9.80 4.70
N GLY A 14 5.03 8.94 5.28
CA GLY A 14 3.98 8.24 4.54
C GLY A 14 3.13 9.19 3.69
N PRO A 15 2.30 8.64 2.77
CA PRO A 15 1.47 9.46 1.88
C PRO A 15 0.72 10.56 2.64
N PRO A 16 0.54 11.77 2.07
CA PRO A 16 -0.07 12.91 2.76
C PRO A 16 -1.51 12.62 3.21
N ASP A 17 -2.22 11.76 2.47
CA ASP A 17 -3.57 11.26 2.78
C ASP A 17 -3.54 10.09 3.81
N GLY A 18 -2.36 9.67 4.27
CA GLY A 18 -2.21 8.48 5.11
C GLY A 18 -2.40 7.16 4.35
N LEU A 19 -1.80 6.09 4.86
CA LEU A 19 -1.79 4.78 4.19
C LEU A 19 -3.20 4.25 3.94
N VAL A 20 -4.12 4.42 4.91
CA VAL A 20 -5.49 3.91 4.80
C VAL A 20 -6.26 4.53 3.64
N GLU A 21 -6.16 5.84 3.43
CA GLU A 21 -6.86 6.48 2.30
C GLU A 21 -6.29 6.00 0.95
N VAL A 22 -4.97 5.78 0.88
CA VAL A 22 -4.35 5.24 -0.34
C VAL A 22 -4.85 3.83 -0.63
N LEU A 23 -4.88 2.93 0.36
CA LEU A 23 -5.38 1.56 0.18
C LEU A 23 -6.87 1.54 -0.17
N ALA A 24 -7.69 2.33 0.53
CA ALA A 24 -9.13 2.42 0.26
C ALA A 24 -9.43 2.98 -1.15
N ARG A 25 -8.66 3.97 -1.60
CA ARG A 25 -8.76 4.51 -2.98
C ARG A 25 -8.32 3.49 -4.02
N TRP A 26 -7.25 2.75 -3.74
CA TRP A 26 -6.75 1.69 -4.62
C TRP A 26 -7.78 0.57 -4.78
N GLU A 27 -8.33 0.08 -3.67
CA GLU A 27 -9.38 -0.95 -3.64
C GLU A 27 -10.64 -0.48 -4.37
N ARG A 28 -11.06 0.77 -4.18
CA ARG A 28 -12.18 1.37 -4.93
C ARG A 28 -11.96 1.46 -6.43
N SER A 29 -10.70 1.54 -6.86
CA SER A 29 -10.33 1.52 -8.29
C SER A 29 -10.30 0.10 -8.85
N GLY A 30 -10.55 -0.91 -8.01
CA GLY A 30 -10.44 -2.33 -8.33
C GLY A 30 -9.03 -2.88 -8.19
N GLY A 31 -8.08 -2.12 -7.64
CA GLY A 31 -6.72 -2.59 -7.43
C GLY A 31 -6.59 -3.46 -6.18
N HIS A 32 -5.71 -4.45 -6.22
CA HIS A 32 -5.41 -5.29 -5.07
C HIS A 32 -4.22 -4.73 -4.28
N TRP A 33 -4.21 -4.93 -2.97
CA TRP A 33 -3.06 -4.62 -2.12
C TRP A 33 -2.64 -5.88 -1.33
N THR A 34 -1.35 -5.99 -1.03
CA THR A 34 -0.78 -7.07 -0.21
C THR A 34 0.28 -6.52 0.72
N VAL A 35 0.28 -6.95 1.97
CA VAL A 35 1.32 -6.64 2.94
C VAL A 35 2.57 -7.44 2.58
N LEU A 36 3.65 -6.75 2.23
CA LEU A 36 4.93 -7.36 1.86
C LEU A 36 5.78 -7.59 3.10
N THR A 37 5.88 -6.55 3.93
CA THR A 37 6.67 -6.55 5.16
C THR A 37 5.85 -5.89 6.24
N THR A 38 5.82 -6.45 7.44
CA THR A 38 5.29 -5.77 8.60
C THR A 38 6.20 -5.97 9.81
N THR A 39 6.39 -4.89 10.54
CA THR A 39 7.13 -4.84 11.82
C THR A 39 6.24 -4.17 12.85
N GLU A 40 6.72 -4.03 14.09
CA GLU A 40 5.96 -3.38 15.17
C GLU A 40 5.73 -1.88 14.90
N ALA A 41 6.69 -1.21 14.27
CA ALA A 41 6.64 0.24 14.03
C ALA A 41 6.35 0.61 12.56
N TRP A 42 6.59 -0.31 11.63
CA TRP A 42 6.59 -0.02 10.19
C TRP A 42 5.91 -1.10 9.37
N ILE A 43 5.30 -0.73 8.26
CA ILE A 43 4.67 -1.66 7.34
C ILE A 43 4.88 -1.23 5.89
N GLU A 44 5.02 -2.22 5.02
CA GLU A 44 5.19 -2.08 3.58
C GLU A 44 4.10 -2.88 2.88
N ILE A 45 3.43 -2.23 1.93
CA ILE A 45 2.28 -2.78 1.23
C ILE A 45 2.50 -2.58 -0.26
N GLY A 46 2.47 -3.68 -1.00
CA GLY A 46 2.48 -3.69 -2.45
C GLY A 46 1.09 -3.40 -2.99
N LEU A 47 1.02 -2.55 -4.02
CA LEU A 47 -0.18 -2.25 -4.79
C LEU A 47 -0.07 -3.03 -6.10
N PHE A 48 -1.03 -3.90 -6.33
CA PHE A 48 -1.12 -4.78 -7.48
C PHE A 48 -2.25 -4.34 -8.42
N THR A 49 -2.14 -4.74 -9.68
CA THR A 49 -3.19 -4.58 -10.68
C THR A 49 -4.52 -5.18 -10.23
N CYS A 50 -5.60 -4.85 -10.95
CA CYS A 50 -6.92 -5.43 -10.73
C CYS A 50 -6.95 -6.96 -10.90
N ASP A 51 -6.01 -7.54 -11.64
CA ASP A 51 -5.86 -9.00 -11.73
C ASP A 51 -4.98 -9.58 -10.61
N GLY A 52 -4.30 -8.73 -9.83
CA GLY A 52 -3.35 -9.14 -8.79
C GLY A 52 -2.01 -9.66 -9.34
N ALA A 53 -1.88 -9.81 -10.65
CA ALA A 53 -0.72 -10.42 -11.30
C ALA A 53 0.55 -9.56 -11.29
N GLU A 54 0.42 -8.23 -11.31
CA GLU A 54 1.56 -7.31 -11.43
C GLU A 54 1.56 -6.26 -10.33
N GLN A 55 2.72 -6.03 -9.71
CA GLN A 55 2.91 -4.94 -8.76
C GLN A 55 3.06 -3.61 -9.51
N MET A 56 2.09 -2.72 -9.32
CA MET A 56 2.07 -1.36 -9.91
C MET A 56 2.76 -0.33 -9.02
N GLY A 57 2.82 -0.58 -7.72
CA GLY A 57 3.46 0.32 -6.77
C GLY A 57 3.72 -0.32 -5.41
N GLN A 58 4.36 0.46 -4.55
CA GLN A 58 4.58 0.10 -3.16
C GLN A 58 4.40 1.34 -2.32
N VAL A 59 3.71 1.17 -1.19
CA VAL A 59 3.55 2.21 -0.18
C VAL A 59 4.03 1.68 1.16
N SER A 60 4.64 2.55 1.94
CA SER A 60 5.18 2.20 3.24
C SER A 60 4.93 3.32 4.23
N GLY A 61 4.95 2.98 5.52
CA GLY A 61 4.66 3.95 6.57
C GLY A 61 4.61 3.34 7.95
N ALA A 62 4.35 4.21 8.94
CA ALA A 62 4.24 3.80 10.33
C ALA A 62 3.02 2.91 10.56
N ARG A 63 3.18 1.87 11.39
CA ARG A 63 2.09 1.01 11.82
C ARG A 63 1.25 1.74 12.88
N THR A 64 0.20 2.42 12.43
CA THR A 64 -0.74 3.13 13.30
C THR A 64 -1.93 2.25 13.68
N SER A 65 -2.58 2.56 14.80
CA SER A 65 -3.80 1.86 15.24
C SER A 65 -4.94 1.95 14.21
N VAL A 66 -4.99 3.03 13.43
CA VAL A 66 -5.98 3.23 12.37
C VAL A 66 -5.72 2.24 11.23
N LEU A 67 -4.46 2.09 10.83
CA LEU A 67 -4.07 1.14 9.79
C LEU A 67 -4.27 -0.31 10.22
N SER A 68 -3.92 -0.66 11.46
CA SER A 68 -4.16 -2.03 11.97
C SER A 68 -5.66 -2.36 12.01
N SER A 69 -6.51 -1.38 12.35
CA SER A 69 -7.97 -1.56 12.32
C SER A 69 -8.51 -1.72 10.90
N PHE A 70 -7.92 -1.04 9.92
CA PHE A 70 -8.28 -1.17 8.50
C PHE A 70 -7.91 -2.54 7.93
N LEU A 71 -6.70 -3.02 8.26
CA LEU A 71 -6.23 -4.35 7.86
C LEU A 71 -7.09 -5.44 8.52
N ALA A 72 -7.45 -5.28 9.80
CA ALA A 72 -8.26 -6.23 10.55
C ALA A 72 -7.69 -7.66 10.47
N ASP A 73 -6.38 -7.79 10.73
CA ASP A 73 -5.56 -9.01 10.57
C ASP A 73 -5.39 -9.55 9.14
N ARG A 74 -6.02 -8.91 8.13
CA ARG A 74 -5.81 -9.27 6.72
C ARG A 74 -4.42 -8.86 6.24
N LEU A 75 -3.80 -9.75 5.48
CA LEU A 75 -2.53 -9.50 4.80
C LEU A 75 -2.69 -9.10 3.33
N SER A 76 -3.90 -9.18 2.77
CA SER A 76 -4.22 -8.71 1.42
C SER A 76 -5.68 -8.25 1.32
N SER A 77 -6.05 -7.58 0.23
CA SER A 77 -7.46 -7.21 -0.01
C SER A 77 -8.39 -8.40 -0.28
N THR A 78 -7.82 -9.56 -0.59
CA THR A 78 -8.55 -10.77 -1.00
C THR A 78 -8.74 -11.78 0.13
N ASP A 79 -8.15 -11.53 1.30
CA ASP A 79 -8.34 -12.31 2.53
C ASP A 79 -9.67 -11.98 3.23
#